data_AF-A0A1Y1WZ58-F1
#
_entry.id   AF-A0A1Y1WZ58-F1
#
_cell.length_a   1.000
_cell.length_b   1.000
_cell.length_c   1.000
_cell.angle_alpha   90.00
_cell.angle_beta   90.00
_cell.angle_gamma   90.00
#
_symmetry.space_group_name_H-M   'P 1'
#
loop_
_entity.id
_entity.type
_entity.pdbx_description
1 polymer ?
#
loop_
_entity_poly.entity_id
_entity_poly.type
_entity_poly.pdbx_seq_one_letter_code
_entity_poly.pdbx_strand_id
1 'polypeptide(L)'
;MKLSTLLLSLLATSTVYSHSLEHRFVIRAEKSDDLLNMYTEECRNAIKENKDYYSCMIYDFNLENRKEVCDLYFSEKCQNFLKDMVSPVPACKNDPLFMQNANKPIYIDNSHSAMKFYCINDGEGNVCPGAKLLIEGKSVTTGNIDQNCSSKKCLDGMMDYIKFKRDNSEKLCEAGTITSDCQEFKSIMDKLLGLVDNDECRAKAKDDTKTDDTKTNTTSSGANSIKVNVTLLVFALIFSLF
;
A
#
# COMPACT_ATOMS: atom_id res chain seq x y z
N MET A 1 0.37 5.99 55.53
CA MET A 1 0.92 7.01 54.59
C MET A 1 2.03 6.51 53.66
N LYS A 2 2.65 5.33 53.86
CA LYS A 2 3.73 4.83 52.96
C LYS A 2 3.26 4.13 51.67
N LEU A 3 1.98 3.74 51.58
CA LEU A 3 1.43 3.08 50.38
C LEU A 3 1.08 4.08 49.26
N SER A 4 0.74 5.32 49.64
CA SER A 4 0.25 6.35 48.73
C SER A 4 1.34 6.89 47.79
N THR A 5 2.60 6.88 48.22
CA THR A 5 3.75 7.35 47.42
C THR A 5 4.22 6.34 46.36
N LEU A 6 3.97 5.04 46.57
CA LEU A 6 4.30 3.98 45.60
C LEU A 6 3.31 3.94 44.41
N LEU A 7 2.06 4.31 44.62
CA LEU A 7 1.05 4.37 43.56
C LEU A 7 1.23 5.57 42.62
N LEU A 8 1.69 6.72 43.13
CA LEU A 8 1.94 7.90 42.28
C LEU A 8 3.13 7.71 41.33
N SER A 9 4.14 6.95 41.72
CA SER A 9 5.32 6.69 40.87
C SER A 9 4.99 5.72 39.72
N LEU A 10 4.11 4.74 39.93
CA LEU A 10 3.64 3.85 38.85
C LEU A 10 2.77 4.59 37.81
N LEU A 11 1.94 5.54 38.25
CA LEU A 11 1.06 6.30 37.35
C LEU A 11 1.85 7.28 36.45
N ALA A 12 2.96 7.83 36.93
CA ALA A 12 3.82 8.72 36.15
C ALA A 12 4.59 7.99 35.03
N THR A 13 4.87 6.69 35.19
CA THR A 13 5.58 5.91 34.15
C THR A 13 4.66 5.41 33.04
N SER A 14 3.34 5.30 33.27
CA SER A 14 2.40 4.85 32.23
C SER A 14 1.96 5.94 31.26
N THR A 15 2.11 7.23 31.62
CA THR A 15 1.67 8.34 30.74
C THR A 15 2.69 8.72 29.68
N VAL A 16 3.97 8.34 29.84
CA VAL A 16 5.01 8.68 28.84
C VAL A 16 5.00 7.72 27.64
N TYR A 17 4.50 6.48 27.80
CA TYR A 17 4.42 5.49 26.73
C TYR A 17 3.06 5.43 26.02
N SER A 18 2.05 6.19 26.49
CA SER A 18 0.73 6.26 25.86
C SER A 18 0.59 7.38 24.82
N HIS A 19 1.61 8.22 24.61
CA HIS A 19 1.80 8.88 23.32
C HIS A 19 2.30 7.84 22.30
N SER A 20 1.48 6.80 22.14
CA SER A 20 1.52 5.87 21.03
C SER A 20 1.51 6.71 19.77
N LEU A 21 2.67 6.81 19.12
CA LEU A 21 2.98 6.51 17.71
C LEU A 21 1.78 6.19 16.79
N GLU A 22 0.67 6.92 16.91
CA GLU A 22 -0.38 7.01 15.91
C GLU A 22 0.13 7.97 14.82
N HIS A 23 1.34 7.72 14.31
CA HIS A 23 1.71 8.20 12.99
C HIS A 23 0.81 7.46 12.01
N ARG A 24 -0.36 8.04 11.80
CA ARG A 24 -1.24 7.65 10.72
C ARG A 24 -0.54 8.09 9.45
N PHE A 25 0.01 7.12 8.72
CA PHE A 25 0.17 7.27 7.28
C PHE A 25 -1.23 7.25 6.68
N VAL A 26 -1.97 8.36 6.82
CA VAL A 26 -3.29 8.50 6.22
C VAL A 26 -3.07 8.67 4.72
N ILE A 27 -3.14 7.56 3.98
CA ILE A 27 -3.41 7.61 2.53
C ILE A 27 -4.91 7.80 2.37
N ARG A 28 -5.45 8.87 2.94
CA ARG A 28 -6.77 9.34 2.55
C ARG A 28 -6.48 10.62 1.85
N ALA A 29 -6.51 10.56 0.52
CA ALA A 29 -6.62 11.76 -0.27
C ALA A 29 -7.78 12.55 0.34
N GLU A 30 -7.48 13.73 0.88
CA GLU A 30 -8.49 14.78 0.93
C GLU A 30 -9.11 14.85 -0.47
N LYS A 31 -10.42 15.12 -0.55
CA LYS A 31 -11.16 15.09 -1.82
C LYS A 31 -10.30 15.74 -2.90
N SER A 32 -10.03 15.03 -3.99
CA SER A 32 -9.04 15.43 -5.00
C SER A 32 -9.24 16.87 -5.49
N ASP A 33 -10.49 17.36 -5.49
CA ASP A 33 -10.84 18.74 -5.80
C ASP A 33 -10.22 19.78 -4.85
N ASP A 34 -10.09 19.49 -3.55
CA ASP A 34 -9.54 20.44 -2.56
C ASP A 34 -8.04 20.67 -2.79
N LEU A 35 -7.30 19.62 -3.15
CA LEU A 35 -5.86 19.73 -3.49
C LEU A 35 -5.66 20.51 -4.79
N LEU A 36 -6.53 20.35 -5.78
CA LEU A 36 -6.44 21.09 -7.03
C LEU A 36 -6.75 22.58 -6.88
N ASN A 37 -7.47 22.98 -5.84
CA ASN A 37 -7.76 24.38 -5.54
C ASN A 37 -6.51 25.16 -5.09
N MET A 38 -5.42 24.47 -4.74
CA MET A 38 -4.14 25.10 -4.44
C MET A 38 -3.43 25.64 -5.70
N TYR A 39 -3.76 25.11 -6.87
CA TYR A 39 -3.16 25.55 -8.14
C TYR A 39 -3.90 26.76 -8.72
N THR A 40 -3.21 27.48 -9.60
CA THR A 40 -3.79 28.48 -10.49
C THR A 40 -4.94 27.89 -11.29
N GLU A 41 -5.91 28.73 -11.67
CA GLU A 41 -7.10 28.28 -12.40
C GLU A 41 -6.76 27.60 -13.73
N GLU A 42 -5.80 28.16 -14.47
CA GLU A 42 -5.31 27.60 -15.72
C GLU A 42 -4.75 26.18 -15.52
N CYS A 43 -3.86 25.99 -14.55
CA CYS A 43 -3.29 24.68 -14.24
C CYS A 43 -4.35 23.68 -13.76
N ARG A 44 -5.21 24.10 -12.82
CA ARG A 44 -6.30 23.26 -12.30
C ARG A 44 -7.22 22.77 -13.42
N ASN A 45 -7.60 23.64 -14.35
CA ASN A 45 -8.47 23.26 -15.46
C ASN A 45 -7.76 22.30 -16.43
N ALA A 46 -6.48 22.56 -16.75
CA ALA A 46 -5.68 21.65 -17.57
C ALA A 46 -5.54 20.25 -16.94
N ILE A 47 -5.36 20.18 -15.62
CA ILE A 47 -5.37 18.92 -14.88
C ILE A 47 -6.74 18.25 -14.97
N LYS A 48 -7.83 18.99 -14.74
CA LYS A 48 -9.22 18.50 -14.82
C LYS A 48 -9.56 17.85 -16.17
N GLU A 49 -9.06 18.43 -17.25
CA GLU A 49 -9.29 17.96 -18.62
C GLU A 49 -8.33 16.83 -19.02
N ASN A 50 -7.21 16.64 -18.31
CA ASN A 50 -6.23 15.61 -18.61
C ASN A 50 -6.57 14.28 -17.92
N LYS A 51 -7.11 13.33 -18.70
CA LYS A 51 -7.45 11.98 -18.22
C LYS A 51 -6.24 11.20 -17.70
N ASP A 52 -5.08 11.40 -18.31
CA ASP A 52 -3.86 10.67 -17.95
C ASP A 52 -3.39 11.06 -16.55
N TYR A 53 -3.49 12.34 -16.21
CA TYR A 53 -3.18 12.87 -14.89
C TYR A 53 -3.96 12.15 -13.78
N TYR A 54 -5.30 12.09 -13.88
CA TYR A 54 -6.11 11.38 -12.88
C TYR A 54 -5.83 9.89 -12.84
N SER A 55 -5.65 9.29 -14.01
CA SER A 55 -5.43 7.84 -14.12
C SER A 55 -4.10 7.40 -13.50
N CYS A 56 -3.06 8.24 -13.58
CA CYS A 56 -1.71 7.90 -13.12
C CYS A 56 -1.36 8.46 -11.73
N MET A 57 -2.07 9.47 -11.22
CA MET A 57 -1.86 10.04 -9.88
C MET A 57 -2.59 9.30 -8.74
N ILE A 58 -3.47 8.34 -9.07
CA ILE A 58 -4.03 7.35 -8.14
C ILE A 58 -4.71 7.97 -6.91
N TYR A 59 -5.75 8.76 -7.15
CA TYR A 59 -6.49 9.43 -6.06
C TYR A 59 -7.41 8.50 -5.26
N ASP A 60 -7.99 7.48 -5.90
CA ASP A 60 -9.04 6.62 -5.32
C ASP A 60 -8.59 5.18 -5.06
N PHE A 61 -7.38 4.96 -4.58
CA PHE A 61 -6.84 3.61 -4.36
C PHE A 61 -7.42 2.92 -3.13
N ASN A 62 -7.97 1.72 -3.32
CA ASN A 62 -8.53 0.89 -2.25
C ASN A 62 -8.38 -0.61 -2.60
N LEU A 63 -8.84 -1.50 -1.72
CA LEU A 63 -8.70 -2.94 -1.95
C LEU A 63 -9.53 -3.48 -3.12
N GLU A 64 -10.66 -2.84 -3.46
CA GLU A 64 -11.58 -3.29 -4.51
C GLU A 64 -10.99 -3.02 -5.91
N ASN A 65 -10.41 -1.84 -6.11
CA ASN A 65 -9.79 -1.46 -7.38
C ASN A 65 -8.27 -1.69 -7.43
N ARG A 66 -7.69 -2.23 -6.36
CA ARG A 66 -6.23 -2.39 -6.19
C ARG A 66 -5.57 -2.98 -7.43
N LYS A 67 -6.10 -4.09 -7.95
CA LYS A 67 -5.48 -4.81 -9.08
C LYS A 67 -5.41 -3.94 -10.34
N GLU A 68 -6.53 -3.34 -10.72
CA GLU A 68 -6.61 -2.46 -11.89
C GLU A 68 -5.67 -1.25 -11.75
N VAL A 69 -5.67 -0.62 -10.57
CA VAL A 69 -4.80 0.52 -10.28
C VAL A 69 -3.32 0.12 -10.31
N CYS A 70 -2.96 -1.04 -9.78
CA CYS A 70 -1.59 -1.56 -9.84
C CYS A 70 -1.16 -1.83 -11.29
N ASP A 71 -2.00 -2.49 -12.09
CA ASP A 71 -1.73 -2.78 -13.49
C ASP A 71 -1.55 -1.48 -14.30
N LEU A 72 -2.39 -0.48 -14.02
CA LEU A 72 -2.29 0.84 -14.64
C LEU A 72 -1.04 1.61 -14.19
N TYR A 73 -0.72 1.63 -12.89
CA TYR A 73 0.44 2.35 -12.36
C TYR A 73 1.75 1.86 -13.00
N PHE A 74 1.91 0.53 -13.09
CA PHE A 74 3.10 -0.10 -13.65
C PHE A 74 3.05 -0.21 -15.18
N SER A 75 1.99 0.27 -15.84
CA SER A 75 1.94 0.36 -17.30
C SER A 75 2.98 1.35 -17.82
N GLU A 76 3.46 1.12 -19.04
CA GLU A 76 4.38 2.04 -19.73
C GLU A 76 3.82 3.47 -19.79
N LYS A 77 2.50 3.60 -19.98
CA LYS A 77 1.80 4.88 -20.02
C LYS A 77 2.02 5.69 -18.74
N CYS A 78 1.71 5.13 -17.57
CA CYS A 78 1.87 5.86 -16.32
C CYS A 78 3.33 6.02 -15.90
N GLN A 79 4.19 5.04 -16.19
CA GLN A 79 5.62 5.18 -15.93
C GLN A 79 6.26 6.29 -16.77
N ASN A 80 5.79 6.53 -18.00
CA ASN A 80 6.24 7.66 -18.81
C ASN A 80 5.65 8.99 -18.35
N PHE A 81 4.36 9.01 -17.96
CA PHE A 81 3.74 10.18 -17.32
C PHE A 81 4.50 10.62 -16.06
N LEU A 82 4.86 9.69 -15.17
CA LEU A 82 5.55 10.01 -13.92
C LEU A 82 6.98 10.52 -14.12
N LYS A 83 7.64 10.18 -15.23
CA LYS A 83 8.96 10.74 -15.58
C LYS A 83 8.88 12.20 -16.00
N ASP A 84 7.74 12.64 -16.53
CA ASP A 84 7.51 14.00 -16.98
C ASP A 84 6.03 14.38 -16.78
N MET A 85 5.71 14.82 -15.57
CA MET A 85 4.35 15.24 -15.23
C MET A 85 3.97 16.60 -15.82
N VAL A 86 4.94 17.36 -16.35
CA VAL A 86 4.72 18.72 -16.85
C VAL A 86 4.24 18.68 -18.31
N SER A 87 4.84 17.83 -19.13
CA SER A 87 4.49 17.74 -20.57
C SER A 87 3.01 17.46 -20.85
N PRO A 88 2.30 16.59 -20.09
CA PRO A 88 0.88 16.35 -20.29
C PRO A 88 -0.02 17.55 -19.93
N VAL A 89 0.46 18.47 -19.09
CA VAL A 89 -0.29 19.64 -18.60
C VAL A 89 0.57 20.92 -18.71
N PRO A 90 0.95 21.35 -19.93
CA PRO A 90 1.92 22.42 -20.13
C PRO A 90 1.47 23.78 -19.55
N ALA A 91 0.16 23.99 -19.41
CA ALA A 91 -0.45 25.12 -18.70
C ALA A 91 0.03 25.25 -17.25
N CYS A 92 0.43 24.14 -16.61
CA CYS A 92 0.95 24.14 -15.25
C CYS A 92 2.43 24.54 -15.13
N LYS A 93 3.14 24.77 -16.25
CA LYS A 93 4.59 25.08 -16.22
C LYS A 93 4.94 26.34 -15.44
N ASN A 94 4.01 27.30 -15.36
CA ASN A 94 4.21 28.55 -14.64
C ASN A 94 3.59 28.53 -13.23
N ASP A 95 2.93 27.45 -12.85
CA ASP A 95 2.34 27.32 -11.51
C ASP A 95 3.44 26.95 -10.50
N PRO A 96 3.73 27.82 -9.52
CA PRO A 96 4.87 27.63 -8.63
C PRO A 96 4.70 26.39 -7.74
N LEU A 97 3.48 26.07 -7.28
CA LEU A 97 3.21 24.93 -6.43
C LEU A 97 3.25 23.63 -7.23
N PHE A 98 2.68 23.63 -8.42
CA PHE A 98 2.77 22.48 -9.32
C PHE A 98 4.23 22.16 -9.64
N MET A 99 5.03 23.15 -10.06
CA MET A 99 6.43 22.93 -10.41
C MET A 99 7.28 22.56 -9.20
N GLN A 100 6.97 23.08 -8.01
CA GLN A 100 7.62 22.66 -6.77
C GLN A 100 7.39 21.17 -6.51
N ASN A 101 6.22 20.63 -6.84
CA ASN A 101 5.90 19.22 -6.66
C ASN A 101 6.43 18.36 -7.81
N ALA A 102 6.27 18.81 -9.05
CA ALA A 102 6.66 18.07 -10.24
C ALA A 102 8.18 17.89 -10.37
N ASN A 103 8.96 18.85 -9.86
CA ASN A 103 10.42 18.80 -9.92
C ASN A 103 11.08 18.11 -8.73
N LYS A 104 10.34 17.46 -7.84
CA LYS A 104 10.89 16.74 -6.69
C LYS A 104 10.83 15.22 -6.94
N PRO A 105 11.94 14.58 -7.41
CA PRO A 105 11.99 13.14 -7.65
C PRO A 105 11.57 12.31 -6.44
N ILE A 106 11.84 12.82 -5.23
CA ILE A 106 11.50 12.14 -3.99
C ILE A 106 9.99 11.84 -3.86
N TYR A 107 9.08 12.67 -4.40
CA TYR A 107 7.65 12.34 -4.37
C TYR A 107 7.33 11.14 -5.26
N ILE A 108 7.91 11.10 -6.46
CA ILE A 108 7.73 10.00 -7.42
C ILE A 108 8.35 8.72 -6.84
N ASP A 109 9.57 8.79 -6.33
CA ASP A 109 10.26 7.64 -5.72
C ASP A 109 9.49 7.10 -4.51
N ASN A 110 8.94 8.01 -3.70
CA ASN A 110 8.13 7.67 -2.54
C ASN A 110 6.82 6.97 -2.93
N SER A 111 6.11 7.51 -3.92
CA SER A 111 4.92 6.87 -4.48
C SER A 111 5.24 5.53 -5.11
N HIS A 112 6.38 5.40 -5.80
CA HIS A 112 6.79 4.15 -6.43
C HIS A 112 7.14 3.07 -5.41
N SER A 113 7.87 3.43 -4.35
CA SER A 113 8.15 2.53 -3.23
C SER A 113 6.85 2.06 -2.57
N ALA A 114 5.91 2.97 -2.33
CA ALA A 114 4.60 2.66 -1.76
C ALA A 114 3.78 1.73 -2.66
N MET A 115 3.64 2.06 -3.95
CA MET A 115 2.89 1.26 -4.91
C MET A 115 3.50 -0.12 -5.12
N LYS A 116 4.83 -0.24 -5.15
CA LYS A 116 5.50 -1.54 -5.17
C LYS A 116 5.04 -2.39 -3.99
N PHE A 117 5.00 -1.83 -2.78
CA PHE A 117 4.54 -2.58 -1.62
C PHE A 117 3.04 -2.91 -1.67
N TYR A 118 2.19 -1.93 -2.00
CA TYR A 118 0.74 -2.10 -2.02
C TYR A 118 0.24 -3.13 -3.04
N CYS A 119 0.98 -3.29 -4.13
CA CYS A 119 0.65 -4.19 -5.23
C CYS A 119 1.20 -5.61 -5.08
N ILE A 120 1.96 -5.92 -4.02
CA ILE A 120 2.48 -7.28 -3.80
C ILE A 120 1.36 -8.19 -3.26
N ASN A 121 1.38 -9.41 -3.76
CA ASN A 121 0.61 -10.54 -3.22
C ASN A 121 1.56 -11.59 -2.65
N ASP A 122 1.06 -12.36 -1.69
CA ASP A 122 1.70 -13.60 -1.27
C ASP A 122 1.65 -14.68 -2.36
N GLY A 123 2.26 -15.83 -2.10
CA GLY A 123 2.24 -16.99 -2.99
C GLY A 123 0.87 -17.59 -3.28
N GLU A 124 -0.15 -17.25 -2.49
CA GLU A 124 -1.53 -17.72 -2.64
C GLU A 124 -2.40 -16.70 -3.39
N GLY A 125 -1.84 -15.53 -3.73
CA GLY A 125 -2.52 -14.46 -4.42
C GLY A 125 -3.27 -13.48 -3.50
N ASN A 126 -3.12 -13.60 -2.18
CA ASN A 126 -3.72 -12.67 -1.24
C ASN A 126 -2.86 -11.41 -1.10
N VAL A 127 -3.49 -10.29 -0.73
CA VAL A 127 -2.80 -9.04 -0.40
C VAL A 127 -1.92 -9.25 0.83
N CYS A 128 -0.67 -8.78 0.77
CA CYS A 128 0.20 -8.82 1.95
C CYS A 128 -0.43 -8.10 3.15
N PRO A 129 -0.38 -8.67 4.37
CA PRO A 129 -1.08 -8.11 5.53
C PRO A 129 -0.73 -6.63 5.83
N GLY A 130 0.54 -6.26 5.74
CA GLY A 130 0.97 -4.87 5.95
C GLY A 130 0.46 -3.93 4.85
N ALA A 131 0.48 -4.37 3.59
CA ALA A 131 -0.06 -3.61 2.48
C ALA A 131 -1.56 -3.39 2.65
N LYS A 132 -2.30 -4.44 3.03
CA LYS A 132 -3.73 -4.38 3.30
C LYS A 132 -4.06 -3.33 4.37
N LEU A 133 -3.33 -3.31 5.49
CA LEU A 133 -3.52 -2.31 6.55
C LEU A 133 -3.34 -0.89 6.02
N LEU A 134 -2.26 -0.63 5.28
CA LEU A 134 -1.97 0.71 4.76
C LEU A 134 -3.01 1.17 3.73
N ILE A 135 -3.49 0.29 2.86
CA ILE A 135 -4.58 0.58 1.90
C ILE A 135 -5.88 0.91 2.63
N GLU A 136 -6.16 0.23 3.75
CA GLU A 136 -7.33 0.50 4.60
C GLU A 136 -7.15 1.77 5.48
N GLY A 137 -6.04 2.52 5.31
CA GLY A 137 -5.73 3.71 6.09
C GLY A 137 -5.35 3.43 7.55
N LYS A 138 -4.94 2.20 7.86
CA LYS A 138 -4.48 1.77 9.19
C LYS A 138 -2.95 1.79 9.25
N SER A 139 -2.40 2.02 10.43
CA SER A 139 -0.95 1.99 10.63
C SER A 139 -0.41 0.57 10.78
N VAL A 140 0.76 0.34 10.19
CA VAL A 140 1.63 -0.79 10.55
C VAL A 140 2.31 -0.44 11.86
N THR A 141 2.17 -1.31 12.85
CA THR A 141 2.68 -1.13 14.21
C THR A 141 3.52 -2.34 14.61
N THR A 142 4.21 -2.24 15.74
CA THR A 142 4.95 -3.38 16.30
C THR A 142 4.08 -4.60 16.60
N GLY A 143 2.76 -4.43 16.78
CA GLY A 143 1.83 -5.51 17.09
C GLY A 143 1.21 -6.21 15.88
N ASN A 144 1.46 -5.74 14.66
CA ASN A 144 0.90 -6.35 13.44
C ASN A 144 1.92 -6.51 12.30
N ILE A 145 3.12 -5.95 12.44
CA ILE A 145 4.13 -6.00 11.39
C ILE A 145 4.61 -7.43 11.09
N ASP A 146 4.64 -8.28 12.11
CA ASP A 146 5.03 -9.69 12.05
C ASP A 146 4.08 -10.56 11.22
N GLN A 147 2.87 -10.08 10.91
CA GLN A 147 1.95 -10.75 10.00
C GLN A 147 2.52 -10.89 8.59
N ASN A 148 3.47 -10.03 8.19
CA ASN A 148 4.14 -10.16 6.90
C ASN A 148 5.21 -11.27 6.88
N CYS A 149 5.59 -11.82 8.05
CA CYS A 149 6.60 -12.87 8.17
C CYS A 149 6.15 -14.24 7.63
N SER A 150 4.88 -14.42 7.25
CA SER A 150 4.39 -15.70 6.72
C SER A 150 4.76 -15.94 5.25
N SER A 151 5.02 -14.86 4.49
CA SER A 151 5.32 -14.88 3.06
C SER A 151 6.64 -14.16 2.81
N LYS A 152 7.57 -14.81 2.11
CA LYS A 152 8.85 -14.19 1.76
C LYS A 152 8.66 -12.98 0.85
N LYS A 153 7.76 -13.05 -0.14
CA LYS A 153 7.38 -11.89 -0.99
C LYS A 153 6.88 -10.71 -0.16
N CYS A 154 5.98 -10.95 0.79
CA CYS A 154 5.45 -9.90 1.65
C CYS A 154 6.50 -9.33 2.60
N LEU A 155 7.35 -10.19 3.16
CA LEU A 155 8.45 -9.80 4.02
C LEU A 155 9.46 -8.91 3.28
N ASP A 156 9.96 -9.38 2.13
CA ASP A 156 10.94 -8.66 1.31
C ASP A 156 10.35 -7.30 0.84
N GLY A 157 9.08 -7.29 0.38
CA GLY A 157 8.39 -6.05 -0.01
C GLY A 157 8.23 -5.04 1.13
N MET A 158 7.87 -5.50 2.33
CA MET A 158 7.77 -4.64 3.52
C MET A 158 9.14 -4.08 3.91
N MET A 159 10.18 -4.92 3.89
CA MET A 159 11.54 -4.49 4.19
C MET A 159 12.03 -3.42 3.22
N ASP A 160 11.80 -3.59 1.92
CA ASP A 160 12.18 -2.61 0.90
C ASP A 160 11.45 -1.27 1.09
N TYR A 161 10.16 -1.32 1.42
CA TYR A 161 9.37 -0.13 1.74
C TYR A 161 9.91 0.61 2.97
N ILE A 162 10.14 -0.10 4.09
CA ILE A 162 10.66 0.50 5.33
C ILE A 162 12.07 1.06 5.11
N LYS A 163 12.95 0.32 4.43
CA LYS A 163 14.31 0.79 4.10
C LYS A 163 14.28 2.07 3.28
N PHE A 164 13.44 2.13 2.24
CA PHE A 164 13.28 3.35 1.45
C PHE A 164 12.90 4.55 2.32
N LYS A 165 11.91 4.38 3.20
CA LYS A 165 11.44 5.45 4.11
C LYS A 165 12.53 5.88 5.09
N ARG A 166 13.24 4.93 5.69
CA ARG A 166 14.38 5.20 6.58
C ARG A 166 15.49 5.97 5.86
N ASP A 167 15.93 5.45 4.72
CA ASP A 167 17.09 5.93 3.97
C ASP A 167 16.83 7.31 3.33
N ASN A 168 15.56 7.66 3.10
CA ASN A 168 15.15 8.94 2.54
C ASN A 168 14.38 9.83 3.54
N SER A 169 14.41 9.52 4.84
CA SER A 169 13.67 10.25 5.87
C SER A 169 13.91 11.77 5.85
N GLU A 170 15.16 12.21 5.74
CA GLU A 170 15.53 13.63 5.64
C GLU A 170 14.91 14.30 4.40
N LYS A 171 15.06 13.69 3.22
CA LYS A 171 14.48 14.21 1.97
C LYS A 171 12.95 14.24 2.01
N LEU A 172 12.32 13.23 2.60
CA LEU A 172 10.88 13.15 2.76
C LEU A 172 10.36 14.25 3.71
N CYS A 173 11.13 14.58 4.75
CA CYS A 173 10.85 15.70 5.62
C CYS A 173 11.01 17.05 4.93
N GLU A 174 12.11 17.28 4.21
CA GLU A 174 12.32 18.50 3.42
C GLU A 174 11.24 18.68 2.37
N ALA A 175 10.71 17.57 1.85
CA ALA A 175 9.56 17.56 0.95
C ALA A 175 8.21 17.71 1.68
N GLY A 176 8.16 17.78 3.01
CA GLY A 176 6.91 17.90 3.78
C GLY A 176 6.00 16.67 3.68
N THR A 177 6.50 15.53 3.19
CA THR A 177 5.75 14.26 3.17
C THR A 177 5.64 13.66 4.57
N ILE A 178 6.58 13.98 5.45
CA ILE A 178 6.58 13.61 6.86
C ILE A 178 6.40 14.89 7.66
N THR A 179 5.34 14.96 8.46
CA THR A 179 5.01 16.12 9.32
C THR A 179 5.55 15.98 10.75
N SER A 180 6.09 14.81 11.10
CA SER A 180 6.69 14.51 12.38
C SER A 180 8.16 14.93 12.44
N ASP A 181 8.76 14.81 13.62
CA ASP A 181 10.21 14.91 13.73
C ASP A 181 10.89 13.83 12.87
N CYS A 182 11.91 14.23 12.09
CA CYS A 182 12.56 13.37 11.11
C CYS A 182 13.43 12.30 11.78
N GLN A 183 14.05 12.63 12.90
CA GLN A 183 14.87 11.67 13.66
C GLN A 183 13.97 10.67 14.37
N GLU A 184 12.85 11.12 14.92
CA GLU A 184 11.82 10.24 15.46
C GLU A 184 11.28 9.30 14.38
N PHE A 185 10.91 9.82 13.21
CA PHE A 185 10.47 9.01 12.08
C PHE A 185 11.48 7.94 11.67
N LYS A 186 12.75 8.33 11.51
CA LYS A 186 13.83 7.42 11.16
C LYS A 186 14.02 6.33 12.22
N SER A 187 13.99 6.70 13.50
CA SER A 187 14.04 5.77 14.64
C SER A 187 12.89 4.77 14.63
N ILE A 188 11.67 5.21 14.30
CA ILE A 188 10.52 4.32 14.12
C ILE A 188 10.77 3.34 12.97
N MET A 189 11.26 3.81 11.82
CA MET A 189 11.58 2.93 10.68
C MET A 189 12.67 1.92 11.04
N ASP A 190 13.72 2.31 11.77
CA ASP A 190 14.75 1.41 12.26
C ASP A 190 14.17 0.34 13.19
N LYS A 191 13.28 0.72 14.11
CA LYS A 191 12.59 -0.21 15.00
C LYS A 191 11.71 -1.19 14.24
N LEU A 192 10.92 -0.71 13.28
CA LEU A 192 10.08 -1.56 12.44
C LEU A 192 10.94 -2.51 11.60
N LEU A 193 12.05 -2.03 11.05
CA LEU A 193 12.98 -2.86 10.28
C LEU A 193 13.59 -3.97 11.14
N GLY A 194 14.01 -3.69 12.38
CA GLY A 194 14.54 -4.72 13.29
C GLY A 194 13.51 -5.80 13.67
N LEU A 195 12.21 -5.50 13.60
CA LEU A 195 11.15 -6.47 13.86
C LEU A 195 10.89 -7.41 12.67
N VAL A 196 11.20 -6.99 11.45
CA VAL A 196 11.02 -7.82 10.24
C VAL A 196 12.35 -8.43 9.75
N ASP A 197 13.46 -7.76 10.00
CA ASP A 197 14.81 -8.21 9.67
C ASP A 197 15.45 -8.98 10.82
N ASN A 198 14.76 -10.00 11.32
CA ASN A 198 15.29 -10.92 12.32
C ASN A 198 15.08 -12.38 11.91
N ASP A 199 15.87 -13.26 12.52
CA ASP A 199 15.89 -14.69 12.18
C ASP A 199 14.55 -15.37 12.44
N GLU A 200 13.78 -14.93 13.44
CA GLU A 200 12.46 -15.49 13.74
C GLU A 200 11.46 -15.22 12.60
N CYS A 201 11.40 -13.98 12.13
CA CYS A 201 10.54 -13.58 11.01
C CYS A 201 10.96 -14.29 9.72
N ARG A 202 12.27 -14.36 9.45
CA ARG A 202 12.83 -15.05 8.28
C ARG A 202 12.56 -16.55 8.32
N ALA A 203 12.62 -17.19 9.48
CA ALA A 203 12.34 -18.61 9.65
C ALA A 203 10.84 -18.95 9.47
N LYS A 204 9.95 -18.01 9.78
CA LYS A 204 8.50 -18.14 9.55
C LYS A 204 8.12 -18.00 8.07
N ALA A 205 8.93 -17.31 7.28
CA ALA A 205 8.60 -16.97 5.91
C ALA A 205 8.66 -18.19 5.00
N LYS A 206 7.49 -18.57 4.44
CA LYS A 206 7.44 -19.51 3.33
C LYS A 206 8.09 -18.87 2.12
N ASP A 207 9.06 -19.54 1.51
CA ASP A 207 9.67 -19.08 0.25
C ASP A 207 8.67 -19.24 -0.90
N ASP A 208 7.87 -18.20 -1.11
CA ASP A 208 6.90 -18.07 -2.18
C ASP A 208 7.40 -17.16 -3.32
N THR A 209 8.70 -16.86 -3.34
CA THR A 209 9.34 -16.08 -4.40
C THR A 209 9.52 -16.90 -5.67
N LYS A 210 9.67 -18.21 -5.53
CA LYS A 210 9.75 -19.16 -6.63
C LYS A 210 8.33 -19.50 -7.06
N THR A 211 7.96 -19.09 -8.26
CA THR A 211 6.81 -19.68 -8.93
C THR A 211 7.12 -21.17 -9.05
N ASP A 212 6.29 -22.04 -8.47
CA ASP A 212 6.38 -23.47 -8.75
C ASP A 212 6.07 -23.64 -10.24
N ASP A 213 7.10 -23.63 -11.07
CA ASP A 213 7.06 -24.06 -12.48
C ASP A 213 6.65 -25.55 -12.59
N THR A 214 6.48 -26.23 -11.45
CA THR A 214 5.93 -27.58 -11.30
C THR A 214 4.40 -27.62 -11.25
N LYS A 215 3.68 -26.64 -11.79
CA LYS A 215 2.39 -26.95 -12.44
C LYS A 215 2.66 -27.26 -13.90
N THR A 216 3.30 -28.40 -14.13
CA THR A 216 3.17 -29.16 -15.37
C THR A 216 1.69 -29.21 -15.70
N ASN A 217 1.30 -28.52 -16.77
CA ASN A 217 0.05 -28.77 -17.46
C ASN A 217 0.07 -30.23 -17.91
N THR A 218 -0.37 -31.13 -17.04
CA THR A 218 -0.92 -32.40 -17.49
C THR A 218 -2.23 -32.04 -18.18
N THR A 219 -2.13 -31.66 -19.45
CA THR A 219 -3.22 -31.76 -20.42
C THR A 219 -3.58 -33.25 -20.54
N SER A 220 -4.28 -33.74 -19.52
CA SER A 220 -5.12 -34.91 -19.63
C SER A 220 -6.26 -34.51 -20.56
N SER A 221 -6.12 -34.88 -21.82
CA SER A 221 -7.24 -35.15 -22.73
C SER A 221 -8.12 -36.24 -22.08
N GLY A 222 -8.91 -35.85 -21.09
CA GLY A 222 -9.93 -36.66 -20.46
C GLY A 222 -11.27 -36.04 -20.82
N ALA A 223 -11.94 -36.64 -21.80
CA ALA A 223 -13.35 -36.37 -22.05
C ALA A 223 -14.13 -36.65 -20.75
N ASN A 224 -14.48 -35.60 -20.01
CA ASN A 224 -15.39 -35.72 -18.89
C ASN A 224 -16.79 -35.97 -19.45
N SER A 225 -17.20 -37.24 -19.45
CA SER A 225 -18.60 -37.59 -19.61
C SER A 225 -19.38 -36.93 -18.49
N ILE A 226 -20.24 -35.97 -18.82
CA ILE A 226 -21.21 -35.41 -17.89
C ILE A 226 -22.20 -36.54 -17.57
N LYS A 227 -22.02 -37.22 -16.44
CA LYS A 227 -23.07 -38.07 -15.87
C LYS A 227 -24.13 -37.16 -15.27
N VAL A 228 -25.09 -36.77 -16.11
CA VAL A 228 -26.34 -36.14 -15.65
C VAL A 228 -27.07 -37.16 -14.78
N ASN A 229 -27.23 -36.84 -13.50
CA ASN A 229 -27.95 -37.68 -12.55
C ASN A 229 -29.46 -37.53 -12.81
N VAL A 230 -30.02 -38.42 -13.64
CA VAL A 230 -31.41 -38.42 -14.13
C VAL A 230 -32.43 -38.46 -12.98
N THR A 231 -32.04 -38.86 -11.77
CA THR A 231 -32.93 -38.95 -10.61
C THR A 231 -33.50 -37.59 -10.19
N LEU A 232 -32.81 -36.48 -10.44
CA LEU A 232 -33.28 -35.15 -10.03
C LEU A 232 -34.34 -34.55 -10.97
N LEU A 233 -34.40 -35.00 -12.23
CA LEU A 233 -35.39 -34.56 -13.22
C LEU A 233 -36.77 -35.20 -13.02
N VAL A 234 -36.83 -36.40 -12.41
CA VAL A 234 -38.10 -37.09 -12.14
C VAL A 234 -38.87 -36.43 -10.99
N PHE A 235 -38.17 -35.92 -9.98
CA PHE A 235 -38.83 -35.21 -8.87
C PHE A 235 -39.41 -33.85 -9.29
N ALA A 236 -38.78 -33.15 -10.24
CA ALA A 236 -39.30 -31.88 -10.74
C ALA A 236 -40.61 -32.03 -11.53
N LEU A 237 -40.80 -33.16 -12.23
CA LEU A 237 -42.02 -33.39 -13.03
C LEU A 237 -43.22 -33.87 -12.20
N ILE A 238 -42.99 -34.53 -11.06
CA ILE A 238 -44.06 -34.99 -10.17
C ILE A 238 -44.69 -33.82 -9.39
N PHE A 239 -43.90 -32.80 -9.04
CA PHE A 239 -44.41 -31.61 -8.34
C PHE A 239 -45.14 -30.60 -9.23
N SER A 240 -45.07 -30.75 -10.56
CA SER A 240 -45.82 -29.91 -11.51
C SER A 240 -47.19 -30.47 -11.90
N LEU A 241 -47.58 -31.64 -11.38
CA LEU A 241 -48.85 -32.31 -11.71
C LEU A 241 -49.77 -32.55 -10.51
N PHE A 242 -49.52 -31.90 -9.37
CA PHE A 242 -50.41 -31.84 -8.21
C PHE A 242 -50.61 -30.40 -7.75
#